data_AF-A0A8H4TXX7-F1
#
_entry.id   AF-A0A8H4TXX7-F1
#
_cell.length_a   1.000
_cell.length_b   1.000
_cell.length_c   1.000
_cell.angle_alpha   90.00
_cell.angle_beta   90.00
_cell.angle_gamma   90.00
#
_symmetry.space_group_name_H-M   'P 1'
#
loop_
_entity.id
_entity.type
_entity.pdbx_description
1 polymer ?
#
loop_
_entity_poly.entity_id
_entity_poly.type
_entity_poly.pdbx_seq_one_letter_code
_entity_poly.pdbx_strand_id
1 'polypeptide(L)'
;MNFFLLIALLTGLGSTADLSVWEFDGSCEPHRVAIQKAYNDAEIMAVKAQEDFKMLSSARPAYPAGRTQRISNWDRVSRAVVNMFGFVPNPRGHDTKEAHYSNVMYVFDRMVKTLQQGEMVPEKGYGGLKPLMVCTEDVFTWVGQDDADPHDPARRPLHESRPDVVKGGHVGAWVYKKRYFAQLKKDSVGICRKNKWAVTLTRFDFLILCPKSFTGEMAQTASAVDAKNGVKVSDSLDTFGHTSLSRVMVHEFAHWFGSDGKGAPGDRQAFKYATRGANAALFSSYRSTDGRQKWRLRLP
;
A
#
# COMPACT_ATOMS: atom_id res chain seq x y z
N MET A 1 -2.28 53.80 13.51
CA MET A 1 -1.62 52.69 14.23
C MET A 1 -1.91 51.42 13.46
N ASN A 2 -0.97 50.98 12.61
CA ASN A 2 -1.13 49.83 11.73
C ASN A 2 -0.76 48.55 12.49
N PHE A 3 -1.73 47.68 12.72
CA PHE A 3 -1.49 46.34 13.24
C PHE A 3 -1.16 45.42 12.07
N PHE A 4 0.13 45.12 11.88
CA PHE A 4 0.58 44.07 10.97
C PHE A 4 0.23 42.70 11.59
N LEU A 5 -0.76 42.03 11.01
CA LEU A 5 -1.02 40.61 11.25
C LEU A 5 0.06 39.79 10.53
N LEU A 6 1.04 39.31 11.28
CA LEU A 6 1.94 38.24 10.89
C LEU A 6 1.12 36.94 10.75
N ILE A 7 0.62 36.68 9.55
CA ILE A 7 0.18 35.35 9.15
C ILE A 7 1.46 34.52 8.98
N ALA A 8 1.81 33.78 10.02
CA ALA A 8 2.75 32.68 9.90
C ALA A 8 2.13 31.62 8.99
N LEU A 9 2.43 31.71 7.69
CA LEU A 9 2.34 30.61 6.75
C LEU A 9 3.33 29.54 7.24
N LEU A 10 2.83 28.62 8.07
CA LEU A 10 3.40 27.28 8.17
C LEU A 10 3.10 26.55 6.85
N THR A 11 3.78 26.97 5.78
CA THR A 11 4.05 26.06 4.67
C THR A 11 4.99 25.03 5.26
N GLY A 12 4.45 23.88 5.67
CA GLY A 12 5.25 22.70 5.87
C GLY A 12 6.03 22.47 4.58
N LEU A 13 7.31 22.83 4.59
CA LEU A 13 8.30 22.29 3.69
C LEU A 13 8.38 20.80 4.03
N GLY A 14 7.37 20.04 3.59
CA GLY A 14 7.51 18.60 3.45
C GLY A 14 8.62 18.43 2.43
N SER A 15 9.75 17.88 2.87
CA SER A 15 10.72 17.28 1.97
C SER A 15 9.92 16.48 0.94
N THR A 16 10.05 16.83 -0.34
CA THR A 16 9.43 16.02 -1.40
C THR A 16 9.90 14.59 -1.20
N ALA A 17 8.94 13.68 -1.03
CA ALA A 17 9.20 12.28 -0.80
C ALA A 17 10.28 11.75 -1.75
N ASP A 18 11.31 11.11 -1.20
CA ASP A 18 12.47 10.71 -1.99
C ASP A 18 12.17 9.42 -2.77
N LEU A 19 11.86 9.58 -4.06
CA LEU A 19 11.71 8.45 -4.98
C LEU A 19 13.04 7.72 -5.23
N SER A 20 14.19 8.28 -4.86
CA SER A 20 15.51 7.70 -5.15
C SER A 20 15.76 6.36 -4.47
N VAL A 21 14.99 6.05 -3.42
CA VAL A 21 15.01 4.74 -2.75
C VAL A 21 14.55 3.62 -3.70
N TRP A 22 13.75 3.95 -4.71
CA TRP A 22 13.38 3.07 -5.82
C TRP A 22 14.27 3.34 -7.03
N GLU A 23 14.67 2.28 -7.72
CA GLU A 23 15.08 2.38 -9.11
C GLU A 23 13.83 2.59 -9.97
N PHE A 24 13.83 3.61 -10.82
CA PHE A 24 12.74 3.87 -11.76
C PHE A 24 13.09 3.34 -13.14
N ASP A 25 12.17 2.58 -13.70
CA ASP A 25 12.28 2.11 -15.05
C ASP A 25 11.87 3.15 -16.09
N GLY A 26 12.47 3.09 -17.28
CA GLY A 26 12.10 3.96 -18.40
C GLY A 26 10.64 3.84 -18.82
N SER A 27 10.01 2.67 -18.61
CA SER A 27 8.57 2.49 -18.84
C SER A 27 7.69 3.41 -17.98
N CYS A 28 8.20 3.92 -16.87
CA CYS A 28 7.47 4.82 -15.98
C CYS A 28 7.61 6.30 -16.34
N GLU A 29 8.51 6.68 -17.26
CA GLU A 29 8.78 8.08 -17.57
C GLU A 29 7.52 8.85 -18.02
N PRO A 30 6.64 8.30 -18.89
CA PRO A 30 5.40 8.98 -19.29
C PRO A 30 4.43 9.25 -18.12
N HIS A 31 4.62 8.56 -16.99
CA HIS A 31 3.73 8.61 -15.83
C HIS A 31 4.40 9.24 -14.60
N ARG A 32 5.62 9.75 -14.74
CA ARG A 32 6.48 10.19 -13.62
C ARG A 32 5.80 11.21 -12.69
N VAL A 33 5.08 12.19 -13.26
CA VAL A 33 4.34 13.20 -12.48
C VAL A 33 3.22 12.57 -11.66
N ALA A 34 2.45 11.68 -12.25
CA ALA A 34 1.35 11.00 -11.56
C ALA A 34 1.88 10.08 -10.45
N ILE A 35 2.97 9.35 -10.72
CA ILE A 35 3.61 8.48 -9.73
C ILE A 35 4.19 9.30 -8.57
N GLN A 36 4.89 10.40 -8.84
CA GLN A 36 5.42 11.27 -7.79
C GLN A 36 4.30 11.83 -6.91
N LYS A 37 3.20 12.31 -7.50
CA LYS A 37 2.04 12.77 -6.71
C LYS A 37 1.49 11.64 -5.85
N ALA A 38 1.28 10.48 -6.44
CA ALA A 38 0.72 9.33 -5.75
C ALA A 38 1.63 8.81 -4.62
N TYR A 39 2.95 8.89 -4.80
CA TYR A 39 3.94 8.57 -3.80
C TYR A 39 3.92 9.55 -2.62
N ASN A 40 3.86 10.85 -2.90
CA ASN A 40 3.72 11.90 -1.87
C ASN A 40 2.41 11.72 -1.08
N ASP A 41 1.31 11.44 -1.77
CA ASP A 41 0.03 11.18 -1.11
C ASP A 41 0.09 9.89 -0.26
N ALA A 42 0.80 8.86 -0.73
CA ALA A 42 1.04 7.63 0.03
C ALA A 42 1.87 7.87 1.29
N GLU A 43 2.90 8.72 1.22
CA GLU A 43 3.66 9.17 2.38
C GLU A 43 2.75 9.84 3.42
N ILE A 44 1.95 10.83 3.00
CA ILE A 44 1.02 11.54 3.89
C ILE A 44 0.04 10.58 4.56
N MET A 45 -0.50 9.62 3.79
CA MET A 45 -1.38 8.59 4.32
C MET A 45 -0.67 7.66 5.31
N ALA A 46 0.57 7.25 5.05
CA ALA A 46 1.35 6.39 5.93
C ALA A 46 1.71 7.09 7.25
N VAL A 47 2.16 8.34 7.19
CA VAL A 47 2.44 9.18 8.38
C VAL A 47 1.17 9.32 9.22
N LYS A 48 0.04 9.67 8.58
CA LYS A 48 -1.23 9.82 9.29
C LYS A 48 -1.71 8.52 9.93
N ALA A 49 -1.55 7.39 9.25
CA ALA A 49 -1.89 6.08 9.80
C ALA A 49 -1.02 5.77 11.03
N GLN A 50 0.29 6.02 10.95
CA GLN A 50 1.22 5.83 12.06
C GLN A 50 0.83 6.67 13.28
N GLU A 51 0.50 7.96 13.08
CA GLU A 51 0.01 8.84 14.14
C GLU A 51 -1.32 8.36 14.75
N ASP A 52 -2.24 7.88 13.91
CA ASP A 52 -3.53 7.33 14.33
C ASP A 52 -3.36 6.07 15.18
N PHE A 53 -2.45 5.17 14.82
CA PHE A 53 -2.12 4.03 15.67
C PHE A 53 -1.53 4.50 17.01
N LYS A 54 -0.53 5.39 17.00
CA LYS A 54 0.04 5.99 18.24
C LYS A 54 -1.03 6.64 19.12
N MET A 55 -2.08 7.21 18.55
CA MET A 55 -3.22 7.73 19.31
C MET A 55 -4.02 6.62 20.02
N LEU A 56 -4.20 5.48 19.37
CA LEU A 56 -4.95 4.35 19.92
C LEU A 56 -4.22 3.61 21.05
N SER A 57 -2.90 3.75 21.16
CA SER A 57 -2.17 3.25 22.35
C SER A 57 -2.47 4.08 23.60
N SER A 58 -2.97 5.30 23.43
CA SER A 58 -3.41 6.16 24.54
C SER A 58 -4.89 5.91 24.87
N ALA A 59 -5.26 6.20 26.12
CA ALA A 59 -6.64 6.09 26.58
C ALA A 59 -7.59 7.00 25.78
N ARG A 60 -8.81 6.51 25.55
CA ARG A 60 -9.88 7.30 24.93
C ARG A 60 -10.14 8.55 25.79
N PRO A 61 -10.16 9.76 25.19
CA PRO A 61 -10.37 10.99 25.95
C PRO A 61 -11.77 10.99 26.59
N ALA A 62 -11.85 11.48 27.83
CA ALA A 62 -13.13 11.71 28.50
C ALA A 62 -13.93 12.82 27.80
N TYR A 63 -15.24 12.65 27.69
CA TYR A 63 -16.10 13.72 27.18
C TYR A 63 -16.39 14.74 28.29
N PRO A 64 -16.26 16.05 28.02
CA PRO A 64 -16.70 17.07 28.97
C PRO A 64 -18.21 16.92 29.22
N ALA A 65 -18.62 16.99 30.49
CA ALA A 65 -20.01 16.90 30.91
C ALA A 65 -20.89 17.89 30.12
N GLY A 66 -22.11 17.45 29.76
CA GLY A 66 -23.12 18.31 29.13
C GLY A 66 -23.15 18.39 27.60
N ARG A 67 -22.41 17.54 26.85
CA ARG A 67 -22.65 17.37 25.41
C ARG A 67 -23.11 15.95 25.09
N THR A 68 -24.33 15.83 24.57
CA THR A 68 -25.07 14.58 24.31
C THR A 68 -24.60 13.80 23.08
N GLN A 69 -23.81 14.40 22.19
CA GLN A 69 -23.11 13.67 21.12
C GLN A 69 -21.72 14.27 20.92
N ARG A 70 -20.67 13.54 21.31
CA ARG A 70 -19.30 13.84 20.89
C ARG A 70 -18.68 12.56 20.38
N ILE A 71 -18.46 12.48 19.07
CA ILE A 71 -17.54 11.49 18.50
C ILE A 71 -16.17 12.16 18.55
N SER A 72 -15.25 11.62 19.35
CA SER A 72 -13.87 12.11 19.42
C SER A 72 -13.08 11.66 18.18
N ASN A 73 -11.90 12.24 17.96
CA ASN A 73 -11.02 11.74 16.91
C ASN A 73 -10.58 10.29 17.19
N TRP A 74 -10.38 9.94 18.47
CA TRP A 74 -10.10 8.56 18.90
C TRP A 74 -11.19 7.59 18.41
N ASP A 75 -12.47 7.96 18.53
CA ASP A 75 -13.60 7.12 18.07
C ASP A 75 -13.62 6.95 16.55
N ARG A 76 -13.31 8.02 15.81
CA ARG A 76 -13.23 7.97 14.34
C ARG A 76 -12.14 7.02 13.88
N VAL A 77 -10.96 7.14 14.48
CA VAL A 77 -9.78 6.31 14.18
C VAL A 77 -10.05 4.86 14.59
N SER A 78 -10.57 4.63 15.80
CA SER A 78 -10.89 3.29 16.29
C SER A 78 -11.85 2.56 15.34
N ARG A 79 -12.89 3.24 14.84
CA ARG A 79 -13.82 2.67 13.86
C ARG A 79 -13.13 2.35 12.53
N ALA A 80 -12.26 3.23 12.04
CA ALA A 80 -11.52 2.97 10.81
C ALA A 80 -10.62 1.72 10.95
N VAL A 81 -9.90 1.62 12.07
CA VAL A 81 -9.00 0.50 12.35
C VAL A 81 -9.76 -0.83 12.49
N VAL A 82 -10.90 -0.84 13.18
CA VAL A 82 -11.78 -2.02 13.25
C VAL A 82 -12.21 -2.48 11.86
N ASN A 83 -12.63 -1.55 11.01
CA ASN A 83 -13.12 -1.89 9.67
C ASN A 83 -12.01 -2.34 8.73
N MET A 84 -10.81 -1.78 8.85
CA MET A 84 -9.69 -2.06 7.94
C MET A 84 -8.87 -3.27 8.37
N PHE A 85 -8.65 -3.46 9.66
CA PHE A 85 -7.72 -4.45 10.20
C PHE A 85 -8.39 -5.49 11.10
N GLY A 86 -9.67 -5.32 11.44
CA GLY A 86 -10.46 -6.32 12.17
C GLY A 86 -10.20 -6.39 13.68
N PHE A 87 -9.34 -5.55 14.24
CA PHE A 87 -9.09 -5.51 15.70
C PHE A 87 -9.77 -4.33 16.37
N VAL A 88 -10.17 -4.52 17.64
CA VAL A 88 -10.87 -3.52 18.45
C VAL A 88 -9.89 -2.84 19.40
N PRO A 89 -9.61 -1.53 19.23
CA PRO A 89 -8.76 -0.79 20.16
C PRO A 89 -9.30 -0.79 21.59
N ASN A 90 -8.40 -0.85 22.58
CA ASN A 90 -8.80 -0.85 23.99
C ASN A 90 -9.08 0.61 24.43
N PRO A 91 -10.27 0.96 24.95
CA PRO A 91 -10.57 2.32 25.40
C PRO A 91 -9.65 2.84 26.52
N ARG A 92 -8.96 1.95 27.26
CA ARG A 92 -7.95 2.32 28.27
C ARG A 92 -6.55 2.56 27.69
N GLY A 93 -6.39 2.43 26.38
CA GLY A 93 -5.10 2.40 25.68
C GLY A 93 -4.80 0.98 25.20
N HIS A 94 -4.52 0.83 23.91
CA HIS A 94 -4.22 -0.45 23.30
C HIS A 94 -2.78 -0.88 23.59
N ASP A 95 -2.58 -2.16 23.88
CA ASP A 95 -1.25 -2.71 24.13
C ASP A 95 -0.45 -2.72 22.84
N THR A 96 0.68 -2.00 22.82
CA THR A 96 1.56 -1.91 21.66
C THR A 96 2.31 -3.20 21.38
N LYS A 97 2.33 -4.14 22.34
CA LYS A 97 2.92 -5.48 22.21
C LYS A 97 1.92 -6.54 21.75
N GLU A 98 0.64 -6.20 21.62
CA GLU A 98 -0.34 -7.11 21.02
C GLU A 98 0.07 -7.40 19.57
N ALA A 99 0.12 -8.68 19.21
CA ALA A 99 0.75 -9.14 17.98
C ALA A 99 0.13 -8.53 16.71
N HIS A 100 -1.19 -8.40 16.64
CA HIS A 100 -1.85 -7.83 15.46
C HIS A 100 -1.57 -6.32 15.34
N TYR A 101 -1.71 -5.58 16.43
CA TYR A 101 -1.38 -4.17 16.49
C TYR A 101 0.08 -3.91 16.14
N SER A 102 1.02 -4.65 16.75
CA SER A 102 2.44 -4.48 16.50
C SER A 102 2.80 -4.78 15.05
N ASN A 103 2.18 -5.78 14.43
CA ASN A 103 2.40 -6.13 13.03
C ASN A 103 1.90 -5.05 12.08
N VAL A 104 0.71 -4.48 12.31
CA VAL A 104 0.19 -3.39 11.48
C VAL A 104 1.05 -2.13 11.66
N MET A 105 1.39 -1.79 12.90
CA MET A 105 2.26 -0.65 13.21
C MET A 105 3.64 -0.79 12.54
N TYR A 106 4.20 -2.00 12.53
CA TYR A 106 5.47 -2.32 11.89
C TYR A 106 5.46 -2.03 10.38
N VAL A 107 4.35 -2.31 9.68
CA VAL A 107 4.21 -1.99 8.24
C VAL A 107 4.27 -0.48 8.01
N PHE A 108 3.48 0.29 8.77
CA PHE A 108 3.43 1.74 8.61
C PHE A 108 4.72 2.43 9.09
N ASP A 109 5.40 1.91 10.11
CA ASP A 109 6.72 2.41 10.52
C ASP A 109 7.75 2.31 9.41
N ARG A 110 7.78 1.18 8.71
CA ARG A 110 8.65 0.98 7.55
C ARG A 110 8.26 1.85 6.35
N MET A 111 6.97 2.01 6.08
CA MET A 111 6.51 2.97 5.08
C MET A 111 7.01 4.38 5.41
N VAL A 112 6.83 4.85 6.64
CA VAL A 112 7.29 6.19 7.04
C VAL A 112 8.81 6.32 6.89
N LYS A 113 9.59 5.35 7.37
CA LYS A 113 11.05 5.33 7.18
C LYS A 113 11.46 5.45 5.71
N THR A 114 10.84 4.67 4.83
CA THR A 114 11.22 4.70 3.41
C THR A 114 10.67 5.92 2.66
N LEU A 115 9.38 6.23 2.81
CA LEU A 115 8.71 7.26 2.02
C LEU A 115 9.09 8.68 2.49
N GLN A 116 9.20 8.89 3.80
CA GLN A 116 9.48 10.21 4.39
C GLN A 116 10.97 10.43 4.70
N GLN A 117 11.68 9.40 5.17
CA GLN A 117 13.06 9.53 5.64
C GLN A 117 14.11 9.07 4.61
N GLY A 118 13.66 8.51 3.47
CA GLY A 118 14.55 8.03 2.42
C GLY A 118 15.32 6.76 2.78
N GLU A 119 14.92 6.05 3.83
CA GLU A 119 15.57 4.82 4.28
C GLU A 119 14.84 3.59 3.75
N MET A 120 15.36 2.97 2.68
CA MET A 120 14.76 1.75 2.13
C MET A 120 14.81 0.61 3.16
N VAL A 121 13.66 -0.02 3.41
CA VAL A 121 13.58 -1.18 4.32
C VAL A 121 13.00 -2.39 3.57
N PRO A 122 13.77 -3.50 3.45
CA PRO A 122 15.19 -3.66 3.78
C PRO A 122 16.11 -2.90 2.79
N GLU A 123 17.27 -2.44 3.26
CA GLU A 123 18.18 -1.56 2.50
C GLU A 123 18.55 -2.09 1.10
N LYS A 124 18.72 -3.42 0.98
CA LYS A 124 19.13 -4.09 -0.27
C LYS A 124 17.97 -4.74 -1.03
N GLY A 125 16.73 -4.40 -0.70
CA GLY A 125 15.58 -5.17 -1.13
C GLY A 125 15.54 -6.56 -0.49
N TYR A 126 14.45 -7.30 -0.72
CA TYR A 126 14.28 -8.66 -0.24
C TYR A 126 14.98 -9.70 -1.14
N GLY A 127 15.11 -9.42 -2.42
CA GLY A 127 15.82 -10.25 -3.41
C GLY A 127 17.32 -9.92 -3.54
N GLY A 128 17.82 -8.94 -2.79
CA GLY A 128 19.22 -8.50 -2.83
C GLY A 128 19.54 -7.51 -3.95
N LEU A 129 18.53 -6.99 -4.65
CA LEU A 129 18.64 -5.96 -5.66
C LEU A 129 17.94 -4.68 -5.19
N LYS A 130 18.43 -3.52 -5.65
CA LYS A 130 17.74 -2.25 -5.41
C LYS A 130 16.29 -2.33 -5.91
N PRO A 131 15.27 -2.05 -5.09
CA PRO A 131 13.87 -2.16 -5.48
C PRO A 131 13.55 -1.39 -6.75
N LEU A 132 12.89 -2.03 -7.71
CA LEU A 132 12.64 -1.49 -9.04
C LEU A 132 11.15 -1.30 -9.29
N MET A 133 10.78 -0.08 -9.67
CA MET A 133 9.44 0.27 -10.12
C MET A 133 9.38 0.24 -11.65
N VAL A 134 8.47 -0.56 -12.20
CA VAL A 134 8.20 -0.69 -13.65
C VAL A 134 6.72 -0.39 -13.92
N CYS A 135 6.42 0.16 -15.10
CA CYS A 135 5.07 0.62 -15.44
C CYS A 135 4.40 -0.17 -16.59
N THR A 136 5.08 -1.22 -17.07
CA THR A 136 4.51 -2.23 -17.96
C THR A 136 5.23 -3.56 -17.77
N GLU A 137 4.55 -4.67 -18.08
CA GLU A 137 5.16 -6.00 -18.14
C GLU A 137 5.84 -6.28 -19.49
N ASP A 138 5.72 -5.38 -20.47
CA ASP A 138 6.35 -5.52 -21.79
C ASP A 138 7.89 -5.40 -21.75
N VAL A 139 8.46 -4.96 -20.61
CA VAL A 139 9.91 -4.86 -20.42
C VAL A 139 10.59 -6.22 -20.26
N PHE A 140 9.82 -7.26 -19.96
CA PHE A 140 10.36 -8.59 -19.70
C PHE A 140 10.62 -9.34 -21.01
N THR A 141 11.78 -9.99 -21.08
CA THR A 141 12.13 -10.85 -22.21
C THR A 141 12.15 -12.30 -21.78
N TRP A 142 11.55 -13.19 -22.58
CA TRP A 142 11.62 -14.62 -22.32
C TRP A 142 13.02 -15.17 -22.62
N VAL A 143 13.55 -15.96 -21.70
CA VAL A 143 14.79 -16.73 -21.87
C VAL A 143 14.48 -18.20 -21.53
N GLY A 144 14.55 -19.08 -22.53
CA GLY A 144 14.41 -20.53 -22.34
C GLY A 144 15.56 -21.12 -21.54
N GLN A 145 15.35 -22.31 -20.97
CA GLN A 145 16.38 -23.01 -20.18
C GLN A 145 17.68 -23.27 -20.98
N ASP A 146 17.56 -23.45 -22.30
CA ASP A 146 18.66 -23.74 -23.23
C ASP A 146 19.19 -22.48 -23.94
N ASP A 147 18.52 -21.33 -23.76
CA ASP A 147 18.97 -20.05 -24.32
C ASP A 147 20.13 -19.49 -23.49
N ALA A 148 21.01 -18.74 -24.14
CA ALA A 148 22.11 -18.05 -23.46
C ALA A 148 21.57 -17.05 -22.42
N ASP A 149 22.06 -17.12 -21.18
CA ASP A 149 21.69 -16.18 -20.13
C ASP A 149 22.21 -14.76 -20.47
N PRO A 150 21.33 -13.76 -20.64
CA PRO A 150 21.72 -12.39 -21.01
C PRO A 150 22.54 -11.68 -19.93
N HIS A 151 22.64 -12.23 -18.72
CA HIS A 151 23.43 -11.67 -17.62
C HIS A 151 24.57 -12.57 -17.16
N ASP A 152 24.88 -13.67 -17.87
CA ASP A 152 26.11 -14.44 -17.68
C ASP A 152 27.19 -13.94 -18.66
N PRO A 153 28.34 -13.43 -18.19
CA PRO A 153 29.46 -13.03 -19.06
C PRO A 153 29.95 -14.16 -19.97
N ALA A 154 29.87 -15.42 -19.52
CA ALA A 154 30.26 -16.58 -20.31
C ALA A 154 29.19 -17.02 -21.33
N ARG A 155 28.01 -16.38 -21.32
CA ARG A 155 26.84 -16.69 -22.17
C ARG A 155 26.43 -18.17 -22.14
N ARG A 156 26.62 -18.83 -21.00
CA ARG A 156 26.17 -20.21 -20.80
C ARG A 156 24.64 -20.28 -20.87
N PRO A 157 24.07 -21.45 -21.20
CA PRO A 157 22.64 -21.68 -21.11
C PRO A 157 22.08 -21.36 -19.73
N LEU A 158 20.84 -20.87 -19.66
CA LEU A 158 20.19 -20.47 -18.40
C LEU A 158 20.19 -21.58 -17.34
N HIS A 159 20.03 -22.84 -17.75
CA HIS A 159 20.06 -23.98 -16.82
C HIS A 159 21.44 -24.25 -16.22
N GLU A 160 22.51 -23.88 -16.90
CA GLU A 160 23.88 -24.00 -16.39
C GLU A 160 24.28 -22.79 -15.54
N SER A 161 23.91 -21.58 -15.99
CA SER A 161 24.28 -20.34 -15.29
C SER A 161 23.46 -20.14 -14.01
N ARG A 162 22.19 -20.57 -14.01
CA ARG A 162 21.21 -20.37 -12.93
C ARG A 162 20.37 -21.61 -12.69
N PRO A 163 20.97 -22.73 -12.25
CA PRO A 163 20.26 -23.99 -12.04
C PRO A 163 19.06 -23.85 -11.08
N ASP A 164 19.16 -22.98 -10.07
CA ASP A 164 18.07 -22.75 -9.11
C ASP A 164 16.86 -22.03 -9.70
N VAL A 165 17.03 -21.25 -10.77
CA VAL A 165 15.93 -20.54 -11.44
C VAL A 165 15.07 -21.54 -12.22
N VAL A 166 15.69 -22.47 -12.94
CA VAL A 166 14.98 -23.43 -13.78
C VAL A 166 14.66 -24.76 -13.09
N LYS A 167 15.07 -24.92 -11.82
CA LYS A 167 14.78 -26.12 -11.02
C LYS A 167 13.27 -26.40 -10.94
N GLY A 168 12.88 -27.67 -10.91
CA GLY A 168 11.48 -28.08 -10.73
C GLY A 168 10.65 -28.10 -12.01
N GLY A 169 11.29 -28.28 -13.16
CA GLY A 169 10.63 -28.43 -14.46
C GLY A 169 10.25 -27.11 -15.13
N HIS A 170 10.80 -25.98 -14.69
CA HIS A 170 10.63 -24.70 -15.38
C HIS A 170 11.42 -24.73 -16.68
N VAL A 171 10.77 -24.37 -17.79
CA VAL A 171 11.34 -24.44 -19.15
C VAL A 171 12.03 -23.13 -19.57
N GLY A 172 12.02 -22.13 -18.69
CA GLY A 172 12.63 -20.82 -18.90
C GLY A 172 12.15 -19.80 -17.87
N ALA A 173 12.48 -18.54 -18.10
CA ALA A 173 12.09 -17.43 -17.25
C ALA A 173 11.82 -16.15 -18.06
N TRP A 174 10.92 -15.31 -17.53
CA TRP A 174 10.85 -13.91 -17.92
C TRP A 174 11.92 -13.12 -17.19
N VAL A 175 12.81 -12.47 -17.94
CA VAL A 175 14.01 -11.82 -17.42
C VAL A 175 13.94 -10.32 -17.63
N TYR A 176 14.23 -9.56 -16.56
CA TYR A 176 14.42 -8.11 -16.65
C TYR A 176 15.38 -7.62 -15.56
N LYS A 177 16.40 -6.83 -15.94
CA LYS A 177 17.40 -6.24 -15.02
C LYS A 177 17.86 -7.22 -13.91
N LYS A 178 18.40 -8.38 -14.31
CA LYS A 178 18.90 -9.47 -13.43
C LYS A 178 17.85 -10.17 -12.55
N ARG A 179 16.56 -9.97 -12.80
CA ARG A 179 15.45 -10.65 -12.11
C ARG A 179 14.82 -11.68 -13.02
N TYR A 180 14.59 -12.87 -12.48
CA TYR A 180 14.21 -14.07 -13.26
C TYR A 180 12.92 -14.64 -12.71
N PHE A 181 11.85 -14.52 -13.49
CA PHE A 181 10.55 -15.07 -13.17
C PHE A 181 10.34 -16.38 -13.92
N ALA A 182 10.76 -17.48 -13.29
CA ALA A 182 10.72 -18.82 -13.86
C ALA A 182 9.29 -19.29 -14.12
N GLN A 183 9.07 -19.96 -15.26
CA GLN A 183 7.76 -20.46 -15.67
C GLN A 183 7.85 -21.87 -16.26
N LEU A 184 6.77 -22.64 -16.09
CA LEU A 184 6.63 -23.99 -16.64
C LEU A 184 6.32 -24.00 -18.14
N LYS A 185 5.95 -22.84 -18.71
CA LYS A 185 5.67 -22.66 -20.15
C LYS A 185 5.88 -21.21 -20.58
N LYS A 186 6.13 -21.00 -21.87
CA LYS A 186 6.22 -19.67 -22.51
C LYS A 186 4.83 -19.23 -22.98
N ASP A 187 4.04 -18.63 -22.10
CA ASP A 187 2.74 -18.06 -22.44
C ASP A 187 2.76 -16.53 -22.38
N SER A 188 2.82 -15.96 -21.19
CA SER A 188 2.90 -14.53 -20.94
C SER A 188 3.57 -14.27 -19.59
N VAL A 189 3.99 -13.04 -19.36
CA VAL A 189 4.47 -12.61 -18.05
C VAL A 189 3.34 -12.73 -17.02
N GLY A 190 2.13 -12.31 -17.41
CA GLY A 190 0.89 -12.60 -16.71
C GLY A 190 0.74 -11.89 -15.37
N ILE A 191 1.45 -10.77 -15.18
CA ILE A 191 1.45 -9.95 -13.96
C ILE A 191 0.27 -8.96 -14.03
N CYS A 192 0.13 -8.25 -15.14
CA CYS A 192 -0.86 -7.20 -15.34
C CYS A 192 -2.19 -7.69 -15.90
N ARG A 193 -2.86 -8.57 -15.15
CA ARG A 193 -4.17 -9.15 -15.50
C ARG A 193 -5.31 -8.11 -15.41
N LYS A 194 -6.47 -8.42 -16.02
CA LYS A 194 -7.65 -7.55 -16.17
C LYS A 194 -8.08 -6.76 -14.90
N ASN A 195 -7.90 -7.34 -13.70
CA ASN A 195 -8.31 -6.75 -12.41
C ASN A 195 -7.11 -6.46 -11.49
N LYS A 196 -5.92 -6.24 -12.05
CA LYS A 196 -4.72 -5.86 -11.32
C LYS A 196 -4.27 -4.47 -11.80
N TRP A 197 -4.08 -3.57 -10.86
CA TRP A 197 -3.59 -2.22 -11.11
C TRP A 197 -2.11 -2.10 -10.80
N ALA A 198 -1.64 -2.87 -9.84
CA ALA A 198 -0.24 -3.06 -9.60
C ALA A 198 -0.01 -4.45 -8.99
N VAL A 199 1.26 -4.83 -8.91
CA VAL A 199 1.72 -6.06 -8.26
C VAL A 199 3.07 -5.83 -7.60
N THR A 200 3.18 -6.20 -6.33
CA THR A 200 4.44 -6.26 -5.60
C THR A 200 5.00 -7.67 -5.59
N LEU A 201 6.20 -7.86 -6.15
CA LEU A 201 6.92 -9.13 -6.11
C LEU A 201 8.18 -8.97 -5.28
N THR A 202 8.03 -9.03 -3.96
CA THR A 202 9.12 -8.76 -3.01
C THR A 202 10.36 -9.62 -3.23
N ARG A 203 10.21 -10.94 -3.47
CA ARG A 203 11.34 -11.84 -3.76
C ARG A 203 12.21 -11.39 -4.95
N PHE A 204 11.62 -10.64 -5.88
CA PHE A 204 12.30 -10.16 -7.08
C PHE A 204 12.58 -8.66 -7.02
N ASP A 205 12.35 -8.00 -5.88
CA ASP A 205 12.54 -6.57 -5.72
C ASP A 205 11.81 -5.74 -6.78
N PHE A 206 10.56 -6.10 -7.07
CA PHE A 206 9.69 -5.42 -8.03
C PHE A 206 8.47 -4.80 -7.38
N LEU A 207 8.14 -3.60 -7.82
CA LEU A 207 6.80 -3.02 -7.77
C LEU A 207 6.39 -2.70 -9.21
N ILE A 208 5.33 -3.35 -9.70
CA ILE A 208 4.90 -3.26 -11.08
C ILE A 208 3.58 -2.50 -11.10
N LEU A 209 3.58 -1.26 -11.58
CA LEU A 209 2.37 -0.48 -11.82
C LEU A 209 1.84 -0.84 -13.21
N CYS A 210 0.71 -1.52 -13.29
CA CYS A 210 0.15 -1.93 -14.57
C CYS A 210 -0.40 -0.74 -15.36
N PRO A 211 -0.39 -0.77 -16.71
CA PRO A 211 -0.87 0.35 -17.54
C PRO A 211 -2.26 0.86 -17.16
N LYS A 212 -3.14 -0.04 -16.67
CA LYS A 212 -4.48 0.30 -16.19
C LYS A 212 -4.48 1.34 -15.07
N SER A 213 -3.44 1.39 -14.24
CA SER A 213 -3.23 2.39 -13.18
C SER A 213 -3.18 3.83 -13.70
N PHE A 214 -2.90 4.02 -14.98
CA PHE A 214 -2.72 5.32 -15.61
C PHE A 214 -3.85 5.66 -16.60
N THR A 215 -4.94 4.89 -16.60
CA THR A 215 -6.10 5.12 -17.48
C THR A 215 -7.14 6.05 -16.84
N GLY A 216 -8.03 6.62 -17.67
CA GLY A 216 -8.87 7.79 -17.35
C GLY A 216 -9.58 7.76 -16.00
N GLU A 217 -10.28 6.69 -15.65
CA GLU A 217 -10.99 6.61 -14.35
C GLU A 217 -10.01 6.71 -13.17
N MET A 218 -8.84 6.08 -13.29
CA MET A 218 -7.86 6.07 -12.21
C MET A 218 -7.02 7.32 -12.11
N ALA A 219 -6.57 7.82 -13.26
CA ALA A 219 -5.77 9.03 -13.34
C ALA A 219 -6.56 10.28 -12.88
N GLN A 220 -7.90 10.25 -12.99
CA GLN A 220 -8.78 11.36 -12.63
C GLN A 220 -9.35 11.26 -11.21
N THR A 221 -9.25 10.09 -10.56
CA THR A 221 -9.78 9.93 -9.21
C THR A 221 -8.86 10.64 -8.21
N ALA A 222 -9.42 11.63 -7.52
CA ALA A 222 -8.73 12.35 -6.45
C ALA A 222 -8.30 11.40 -5.32
N SER A 223 -7.15 11.65 -4.71
CA SER A 223 -6.70 10.86 -3.56
C SER A 223 -7.49 11.21 -2.30
N ALA A 224 -7.40 10.35 -1.28
CA ALA A 224 -7.94 10.66 0.05
C ALA A 224 -7.30 11.91 0.68
N VAL A 225 -6.07 12.28 0.25
CA VAL A 225 -5.38 13.49 0.68
C VAL A 225 -6.02 14.72 0.06
N ASP A 226 -6.28 14.69 -1.25
CA ASP A 226 -6.98 15.76 -1.99
C ASP A 226 -8.40 15.97 -1.42
N ALA A 227 -9.07 14.87 -1.09
CA ALA A 227 -10.43 14.83 -0.57
C ALA A 227 -10.60 15.57 0.77
N LYS A 228 -9.53 15.71 1.58
CA LYS A 228 -9.57 16.33 2.91
C LYS A 228 -10.21 17.72 2.91
N ASN A 229 -10.03 18.48 1.83
CA ASN A 229 -10.56 19.83 1.67
C ASN A 229 -11.77 19.93 0.72
N GLY A 230 -12.13 18.82 0.05
CA GLY A 230 -13.13 18.81 -1.03
C GLY A 230 -14.39 17.98 -0.77
N VAL A 231 -14.36 17.09 0.24
CA VAL A 231 -15.50 16.21 0.56
C VAL A 231 -16.68 17.02 1.11
N LYS A 232 -17.83 16.87 0.46
CA LYS A 232 -19.10 17.46 0.85
C LYS A 232 -19.96 16.45 1.61
N VAL A 233 -20.88 16.97 2.41
CA VAL A 233 -21.95 16.16 3.01
C VAL A 233 -22.70 15.47 1.86
N SER A 234 -22.86 14.14 1.94
CA SER A 234 -23.44 13.21 0.94
C SER A 234 -22.49 12.60 -0.11
N ASP A 235 -21.22 13.00 -0.15
CA ASP A 235 -20.25 12.29 -1.00
C ASP A 235 -20.08 10.84 -0.54
N SER A 236 -20.06 9.92 -1.52
CA SER A 236 -19.70 8.54 -1.25
C SER A 236 -18.20 8.48 -0.97
N LEU A 237 -17.83 8.01 0.22
CA LEU A 237 -16.42 7.81 0.58
C LEU A 237 -15.76 6.71 -0.28
N ASP A 238 -16.56 5.83 -0.88
CA ASP A 238 -16.08 4.80 -1.81
C ASP A 238 -15.58 5.39 -3.14
N THR A 239 -15.95 6.63 -3.48
CA THR A 239 -15.49 7.34 -4.69
C THR A 239 -13.98 7.58 -4.68
N PHE A 240 -13.38 7.76 -3.50
CA PHE A 240 -11.91 7.85 -3.34
C PHE A 240 -11.27 6.47 -3.18
N GLY A 241 -12.11 5.45 -2.98
CA GLY A 241 -11.74 4.15 -2.48
C GLY A 241 -11.34 3.13 -3.56
N HIS A 242 -11.89 3.14 -4.76
CA HIS A 242 -11.60 2.03 -5.69
C HIS A 242 -10.58 2.36 -6.79
N THR A 243 -10.30 3.64 -7.03
CA THR A 243 -9.70 4.07 -8.30
C THR A 243 -8.58 5.11 -8.17
N SER A 244 -7.99 5.38 -6.99
CA SER A 244 -6.86 6.33 -6.92
C SER A 244 -5.49 5.63 -6.98
N LEU A 245 -4.55 6.20 -7.75
CA LEU A 245 -3.18 5.68 -7.86
C LEU A 245 -2.46 5.64 -6.51
N SER A 246 -2.65 6.65 -5.67
CA SER A 246 -2.04 6.69 -4.33
C SER A 246 -2.53 5.57 -3.42
N ARG A 247 -3.80 5.17 -3.52
CA ARG A 247 -4.30 3.99 -2.80
C ARG A 247 -3.68 2.70 -3.33
N VAL A 248 -3.55 2.56 -4.65
CA VAL A 248 -2.83 1.43 -5.25
C VAL A 248 -1.41 1.36 -4.70
N MET A 249 -0.70 2.50 -4.64
CA MET A 249 0.64 2.55 -4.06
C MET A 249 0.66 2.19 -2.58
N VAL A 250 -0.25 2.70 -1.74
CA VAL A 250 -0.33 2.30 -0.32
C VAL A 250 -0.59 0.80 -0.18
N HIS A 251 -1.45 0.23 -1.02
CA HIS A 251 -1.74 -1.21 -1.03
C HIS A 251 -0.49 -2.03 -1.38
N GLU A 252 0.21 -1.67 -2.46
CA GLU A 252 1.44 -2.33 -2.87
C GLU A 252 2.56 -2.16 -1.84
N PHE A 253 2.70 -0.97 -1.26
CA PHE A 253 3.63 -0.73 -0.16
C PHE A 253 3.28 -1.59 1.06
N ALA A 254 2.00 -1.85 1.35
CA ALA A 254 1.64 -2.75 2.44
C ALA A 254 2.14 -4.18 2.15
N HIS A 255 2.05 -4.64 0.90
CA HIS A 255 2.66 -5.90 0.47
C HIS A 255 4.18 -5.90 0.60
N TRP A 256 4.85 -4.79 0.22
CA TRP A 256 6.30 -4.65 0.31
C TRP A 256 6.79 -4.66 1.77
N PHE A 257 6.32 -3.70 2.57
CA PHE A 257 6.82 -3.47 3.93
C PHE A 257 6.32 -4.49 4.95
N GLY A 258 5.18 -5.15 4.67
CA GLY A 258 4.66 -6.29 5.42
C GLY A 258 5.22 -7.65 4.99
N SER A 259 6.13 -7.68 4.01
CA SER A 259 6.81 -8.92 3.63
C SER A 259 7.92 -9.30 4.61
N ASP A 260 8.21 -10.58 4.65
CA ASP A 260 9.39 -11.18 5.29
C ASP A 260 10.38 -11.69 4.25
N GLY A 261 10.17 -11.37 2.97
CA GLY A 261 10.97 -11.82 1.83
C GLY A 261 10.70 -13.25 1.36
N LYS A 262 9.83 -14.01 2.04
CA LYS A 262 9.57 -15.44 1.75
C LYS A 262 8.34 -15.71 0.87
N GLY A 263 7.75 -14.68 0.25
CA GLY A 263 6.50 -14.80 -0.50
C GLY A 263 6.57 -15.78 -1.68
N ALA A 264 5.61 -16.72 -1.75
CA ALA A 264 5.32 -17.51 -2.94
C ALA A 264 4.78 -16.62 -4.08
N PRO A 265 4.90 -17.02 -5.37
CA PRO A 265 4.46 -16.22 -6.53
C PRO A 265 2.92 -16.06 -6.66
N GLY A 266 2.14 -16.55 -5.70
CA GLY A 266 0.70 -16.36 -5.64
C GLY A 266 0.36 -15.38 -4.54
N ASP A 267 -0.47 -14.38 -4.88
CA ASP A 267 -1.19 -13.48 -3.98
C ASP A 267 -1.13 -13.94 -2.51
N ARG A 268 -0.41 -13.18 -1.66
CA ARG A 268 -0.65 -13.31 -0.22
C ARG A 268 -2.13 -13.06 -0.03
N GLN A 269 -2.88 -14.10 0.31
CA GLN A 269 -4.22 -13.90 0.83
C GLN A 269 -4.04 -13.01 2.06
N ALA A 270 -4.35 -11.72 1.92
CA ALA A 270 -4.71 -10.91 3.07
C ALA A 270 -5.73 -11.75 3.83
N PHE A 271 -5.41 -12.11 5.07
CA PHE A 271 -6.22 -13.00 5.89
C PHE A 271 -7.70 -12.64 5.69
N LYS A 272 -8.50 -13.60 5.20
CA LYS A 272 -9.96 -13.50 5.17
C LYS A 272 -10.47 -13.56 6.61
N TYR A 273 -10.21 -12.53 7.40
CA TYR A 273 -10.96 -12.22 8.61
C TYR A 273 -11.91 -11.07 8.32
N ALA A 274 -12.71 -11.22 7.26
CA ALA A 274 -13.95 -10.49 7.14
C ALA A 274 -15.09 -11.44 7.46
N THR A 275 -15.95 -11.00 8.38
CA THR A 275 -17.33 -11.46 8.57
C THR A 275 -17.53 -12.77 9.35
N ARG A 276 -17.60 -12.66 10.68
CA ARG A 276 -18.70 -13.19 11.54
C ARG A 276 -18.23 -13.24 12.99
N GLY A 277 -18.79 -12.40 13.85
CA GLY A 277 -18.66 -12.56 15.30
C GLY A 277 -18.52 -11.25 16.08
N ALA A 278 -17.47 -10.47 15.84
CA ALA A 278 -17.12 -9.35 16.73
C ALA A 278 -17.97 -8.06 16.54
N ASN A 279 -18.62 -7.88 15.39
CA ASN A 279 -19.40 -6.67 15.10
C ASN A 279 -20.69 -6.53 15.92
N ALA A 280 -21.19 -7.62 16.52
CA ALA A 280 -22.47 -7.60 17.24
C ALA A 280 -22.40 -6.87 18.60
N ALA A 281 -21.21 -6.72 19.20
CA ALA A 281 -21.07 -6.09 20.51
C ALA A 281 -21.03 -4.55 20.44
N LEU A 282 -20.52 -3.97 19.34
CA LEU A 282 -20.30 -2.52 19.20
C LEU A 282 -21.22 -1.83 18.20
N PHE A 283 -21.97 -2.57 17.38
CA PHE A 283 -22.83 -2.00 16.36
C PHE A 283 -24.21 -2.66 16.33
N SER A 284 -25.25 -1.85 16.21
CA SER A 284 -26.60 -2.30 15.83
C SER A 284 -26.81 -2.02 14.35
N SER A 285 -27.22 -3.03 13.57
CA SER A 285 -27.74 -2.80 12.23
C SER A 285 -29.18 -2.30 12.28
N TYR A 286 -29.53 -1.36 11.42
CA TYR A 286 -30.90 -0.94 11.15
C TYR A 286 -31.11 -0.79 9.65
N ARG A 287 -32.35 -0.99 9.18
CA ARG A 287 -32.73 -0.60 7.81
C ARG A 287 -33.05 0.89 7.79
N SER A 288 -32.40 1.65 6.92
CA SER A 288 -32.84 3.02 6.66
C SER A 288 -34.10 3.05 5.79
N THR A 289 -34.72 4.23 5.74
CA THR A 289 -35.89 4.55 4.92
C THR A 289 -35.69 4.31 3.43
N ASP A 290 -34.43 4.30 2.97
CA ASP A 290 -34.03 3.95 1.59
C ASP A 290 -33.86 2.42 1.36
N GLY A 291 -34.21 1.60 2.35
CA GLY A 291 -34.11 0.13 2.30
C GLY A 291 -32.70 -0.44 2.50
N ARG A 292 -31.67 0.39 2.62
CA ARG A 292 -30.28 -0.07 2.80
C ARG A 292 -30.02 -0.47 4.26
N GLN A 293 -29.23 -1.52 4.46
CA GLN A 293 -28.74 -1.90 5.77
C GLN A 293 -27.65 -0.92 6.21
N LYS A 294 -27.90 -0.16 7.28
CA LYS A 294 -26.95 0.79 7.88
C LYS A 294 -26.52 0.28 9.26
N TRP A 295 -25.31 0.63 9.65
CA TRP A 295 -24.72 0.22 10.92
C TRP A 295 -24.56 1.45 11.81
N ARG A 296 -25.08 1.40 13.03
CA ARG A 296 -24.92 2.45 14.05
C ARG A 296 -24.10 1.89 15.20
N LEU A 297 -23.14 2.67 15.69
CA LEU A 297 -22.37 2.34 16.88
C LEU A 297 -23.32 2.28 18.09
N ARG A 298 -23.29 1.19 18.86
CA ARG A 298 -23.85 1.13 20.22
C ARG A 298 -22.89 1.91 21.11
N LEU A 299 -23.20 3.18 21.36
CA LEU A 299 -22.62 3.88 22.50
C LEU A 299 -23.28 3.31 23.77
N PRO A 300 -22.53 3.04 24.85
CA PRO A 300 -23.13 2.79 26.16
C PRO A 300 -23.94 4.00 26.64
#